data_AF-A7SEG4-F1
#
_entry.id   AF-A7SEG4-F1
#
_cell.length_a   1.000
_cell.length_b   1.000
_cell.length_c   1.000
_cell.angle_alpha   90.00
_cell.angle_beta   90.00
_cell.angle_gamma   90.00
#
_symmetry.space_group_name_H-M   'P 1'
#
loop_
_entity.id
_entity.type
_entity.pdbx_description
1 polymer ?
#
loop_
_entity_poly.entity_id
_entity_poly.type
_entity_poly.pdbx_seq_one_letter_code
_entity_poly.pdbx_strand_id
1 'polypeptide(L)'
;LRHWEDSIGYAHSFGGMHYRNGELIIPTSGRYYVYSQLYFQAEDDKPHMIHFMHLTANNVTSVIMRSVTSRCRARKAKAHLFSSYQGGVFLLAAGNKLSVGVSEGQSDTVAMGESASFFGAFMI
;
A
#
# COMPACT_ATOMS: atom_id res chain seq x y z
N LEU A 1 -1.90 2.58 -6.48
CA LEU A 1 -3.35 2.45 -6.27
C LEU A 1 -3.92 3.84 -6.00
N ARG A 2 -5.07 4.22 -6.58
CA ARG A 2 -5.54 5.62 -6.62
C ARG A 2 -6.78 5.92 -5.76
N HIS A 3 -7.47 4.89 -5.27
CA HIS A 3 -8.70 5.04 -4.52
C HIS A 3 -8.63 4.17 -3.27
N TRP A 4 -8.99 4.76 -2.13
CA TRP A 4 -9.07 4.13 -0.82
C TRP A 4 -10.29 4.70 -0.11
N GLU A 5 -11.05 3.84 0.54
CA GLU A 5 -12.11 4.25 1.46
C GLU A 5 -11.48 4.75 2.76
N ASP A 6 -12.02 5.82 3.35
CA ASP A 6 -11.47 6.48 4.53
C ASP A 6 -12.50 6.81 5.62
N SER A 7 -13.77 6.43 5.42
CA SER A 7 -14.89 6.81 6.27
C SER A 7 -15.94 5.72 6.53
N ILE A 8 -16.02 4.69 5.69
CA ILE A 8 -17.03 3.62 5.78
C ILE A 8 -16.40 2.31 6.28
N GLY A 9 -17.13 1.60 7.16
CA GLY A 9 -16.73 0.29 7.66
C GLY A 9 -15.65 0.36 8.76
N TYR A 10 -14.58 -0.42 8.61
CA TYR A 10 -13.36 -0.37 9.41
C TYR A 10 -12.43 0.79 9.02
N ALA A 11 -12.65 1.40 7.85
CA ALA A 11 -11.89 2.57 7.43
C ALA A 11 -12.20 3.78 8.32
N HIS A 12 -11.16 4.49 8.73
CA HIS A 12 -11.30 5.71 9.50
C HIS A 12 -10.09 6.61 9.30
N SER A 13 -10.32 7.90 9.48
CA SER A 13 -9.29 8.93 9.50
C SER A 13 -9.47 9.81 10.73
N PHE A 14 -8.40 9.99 11.51
CA PHE A 14 -8.41 10.78 12.74
C PHE A 14 -7.10 11.57 12.88
N GLY A 15 -7.10 12.59 13.75
CA GLY A 15 -5.90 13.39 14.02
C GLY A 15 -5.45 14.28 12.86
N GLY A 16 -6.36 14.61 11.93
CA GLY A 16 -6.09 15.46 10.77
C GLY A 16 -5.51 14.74 9.55
N MET A 17 -5.21 13.44 9.66
CA MET A 17 -4.89 12.60 8.52
C MET A 17 -6.07 12.55 7.56
N HIS A 18 -5.81 12.63 6.26
CA HIS A 18 -6.84 12.52 5.24
C HIS A 18 -6.24 11.92 3.97
N TYR A 19 -7.09 11.26 3.20
CA TYR A 19 -6.72 10.68 1.92
C TYR A 19 -7.09 11.63 0.79
N ARG A 20 -6.18 11.85 -0.16
CA ARG A 20 -6.45 12.63 -1.36
C ARG A 20 -5.76 12.01 -2.55
N ASN A 21 -6.52 11.66 -3.59
CA ASN A 21 -6.00 11.04 -4.82
C ASN A 21 -5.17 9.76 -4.57
N GLY A 22 -5.57 8.99 -3.55
CA GLY A 22 -4.87 7.76 -3.16
C GLY A 22 -3.62 7.97 -2.29
N GLU A 23 -3.36 9.20 -1.86
CA GLU A 23 -2.25 9.57 -0.98
C GLU A 23 -2.77 9.87 0.43
N LEU A 24 -2.15 9.30 1.47
CA LEU A 24 -2.37 9.67 2.86
C LEU A 24 -1.46 10.86 3.21
N ILE A 25 -2.06 11.98 3.64
CA ILE A 25 -1.32 13.21 3.94
C ILE A 25 -1.03 13.29 5.45
N ILE A 26 0.24 13.46 5.81
CA ILE A 26 0.69 13.58 7.19
C ILE A 26 0.36 14.97 7.75
N PRO A 27 -0.45 15.07 8.82
CA PRO A 27 -0.89 16.37 9.35
C PRO A 27 0.13 17.01 10.29
N THR A 28 0.94 16.20 10.98
CA THR A 28 1.84 16.68 12.03
C THR A 28 3.17 15.94 11.96
N SER A 29 4.28 16.66 12.09
CA SER A 29 5.62 16.05 12.08
C SER A 29 5.82 15.13 13.29
N GLY A 30 6.32 13.92 13.07
CA GLY A 30 6.49 12.94 14.14
C GLY A 30 6.94 11.58 13.64
N ARG A 31 7.05 10.62 14.57
CA ARG A 31 7.29 9.22 14.22
C ARG A 31 5.95 8.56 13.95
N TYR A 32 5.83 7.87 12.83
CA TYR A 32 4.63 7.16 12.45
C TYR A 32 4.96 5.71 12.22
N TYR A 33 4.14 4.81 12.77
CA TYR A 33 4.08 3.44 12.26
C TYR A 33 3.22 3.45 11.01
N VAL A 34 3.84 3.14 9.87
CA VAL A 34 3.18 3.04 8.56
C VAL A 34 3.01 1.57 8.23
N TYR A 35 1.83 1.17 7.78
CA TYR A 35 1.53 -0.21 7.41
C TYR A 35 0.69 -0.29 6.13
N SER A 36 0.83 -1.41 5.43
CA SER A 36 0.04 -1.72 4.25
C SER A 36 -0.08 -3.22 4.08
N GLN A 37 -1.28 -3.69 3.75
CA GLN A 37 -1.56 -5.03 3.26
C GLN A 37 -2.18 -4.94 1.87
N LEU A 38 -1.69 -5.77 0.94
CA LEU A 38 -2.33 -6.00 -0.36
C LEU A 38 -2.60 -7.48 -0.57
N TYR A 39 -3.80 -7.80 -1.05
CA TYR A 39 -4.16 -9.15 -1.49
C TYR A 39 -4.15 -9.24 -3.01
N PHE A 40 -3.20 -10.02 -3.54
CA PHE A 40 -3.04 -10.29 -4.96
C PHE A 40 -3.80 -11.56 -5.36
N GLN A 41 -4.60 -11.45 -6.42
CA GLN A 41 -5.22 -12.51 -7.18
C GLN A 41 -4.76 -12.37 -8.63
N ALA A 42 -3.71 -13.10 -8.99
CA ALA A 42 -3.09 -12.98 -10.31
C ALA A 42 -3.26 -14.27 -11.12
N GLU A 43 -3.44 -14.11 -12.43
CA GLU A 43 -3.36 -15.21 -13.40
C GLU A 43 -1.90 -15.63 -13.65
N ASP A 44 -1.72 -16.76 -14.34
CA ASP A 44 -0.42 -17.43 -14.49
C ASP A 44 0.62 -16.64 -15.32
N ASP A 45 0.18 -15.60 -16.05
CA ASP A 45 1.00 -14.78 -16.93
C ASP A 45 1.78 -13.65 -16.22
N LYS A 46 1.50 -13.38 -14.92
CA LYS A 46 2.18 -12.34 -14.13
C LYS A 46 3.38 -12.93 -13.34
N PRO A 47 4.65 -12.65 -13.72
CA PRO A 47 5.81 -13.34 -13.14
C PRO A 47 6.26 -12.83 -11.77
N HIS A 48 5.97 -11.56 -11.46
CA HIS A 48 6.39 -10.87 -10.25
C HIS A 48 5.29 -9.94 -9.76
N MET A 49 4.92 -10.08 -8.49
CA MET A 49 4.01 -9.17 -7.80
C MET A 49 4.84 -8.37 -6.81
N ILE A 50 4.87 -7.05 -6.99
CA ILE A 50 5.64 -6.16 -6.13
C ILE A 50 4.67 -5.21 -5.44
N HIS A 51 4.82 -5.07 -4.13
CA HIS A 51 4.08 -4.15 -3.30
C HIS A 51 5.04 -3.07 -2.77
N PHE A 52 4.79 -1.82 -3.14
CA PHE A 52 5.60 -0.66 -2.76
C PHE A 52 4.85 0.24 -1.79
N MET A 53 5.60 0.79 -0.83
CA MET A 53 5.20 1.99 -0.11
C MET A 53 6.09 3.15 -0.55
N HIS A 54 5.45 4.22 -1.00
CA HIS A 54 6.10 5.44 -1.43
C HIS A 54 5.93 6.55 -0.41
N LEU A 55 6.96 7.37 -0.28
CA LEU A 55 6.94 8.65 0.42
C LEU A 55 7.20 9.75 -0.59
N THR A 56 6.30 10.73 -0.66
CA THR A 56 6.50 11.96 -1.42
C THR A 56 6.76 13.11 -0.46
N ALA A 57 7.95 13.70 -0.55
CA ALA A 57 8.37 14.87 0.22
C ALA A 57 8.97 15.90 -0.75
N ASN A 58 8.53 17.16 -0.66
CA ASN A 58 9.02 18.25 -1.53
C ASN A 58 8.99 17.89 -3.03
N ASN A 59 7.90 17.28 -3.50
CA ASN A 59 7.71 16.80 -4.87
C ASN A 59 8.69 15.71 -5.34
N VAL A 60 9.47 15.12 -4.43
CA VAL A 60 10.32 13.97 -4.70
C VAL A 60 9.68 12.73 -4.10
N THR A 61 9.47 11.70 -4.92
CA THR A 61 8.89 10.43 -4.51
C THR A 61 9.98 9.37 -4.39
N SER A 62 10.05 8.70 -3.24
CA SER A 62 10.98 7.60 -2.96
C SER A 62 10.25 6.37 -2.43
N VAL A 63 10.83 5.19 -2.63
CA VAL A 63 10.33 3.93 -2.05
C VAL A 63 10.88 3.77 -0.64
N ILE A 64 10.01 3.63 0.35
CA ILE A 64 10.38 3.45 1.77
C ILE A 64 10.23 2.01 2.26
N MET A 65 9.36 1.21 1.63
CA MET A 65 9.24 -0.22 1.86
C MET A 65 8.89 -0.94 0.56
N ARG A 66 9.37 -2.18 0.41
CA ARG A 66 9.09 -3.03 -0.74
C ARG A 66 9.00 -4.49 -0.32
N SER A 67 7.93 -5.16 -0.76
CA SER A 67 7.78 -6.61 -0.70
C SER A 67 7.69 -7.17 -2.11
N VAL A 68 8.43 -8.24 -2.39
CA VAL A 68 8.51 -8.87 -3.71
C VAL A 68 8.16 -10.34 -3.57
N THR A 69 7.23 -10.81 -4.40
CA THR A 69 6.93 -12.23 -4.52
C THR A 69 7.19 -12.71 -5.94
N SER A 70 7.97 -13.78 -6.04
CA SER A 70 8.27 -14.46 -7.29
C SER A 70 7.39 -15.70 -7.45
N ARG A 71 7.01 -15.98 -8.69
CA ARG A 71 6.23 -17.18 -9.00
C ARG A 71 7.11 -18.44 -9.01
N CYS A 72 6.59 -19.55 -8.46
CA CYS A 72 7.16 -20.88 -8.69
C CYS A 72 6.63 -21.43 -10.02
N ARG A 73 7.49 -21.55 -11.04
CA ARG A 73 7.12 -22.00 -12.39
C ARG A 73 6.76 -23.49 -12.50
N ALA A 74 6.99 -24.27 -11.44
CA ALA A 74 6.88 -25.73 -11.48
C ALA A 74 5.44 -26.26 -11.43
N ARG A 75 4.46 -25.45 -11.02
CA ARG A 75 3.04 -25.85 -10.93
C ARG A 75 2.18 -24.91 -11.76
N LYS A 76 1.46 -25.48 -12.74
CA LYS A 76 0.40 -24.77 -13.49
C LYS A 76 -0.81 -24.61 -12.58
N ALA A 77 -0.96 -23.45 -11.95
CA ALA A 77 -2.17 -23.07 -11.23
C ALA A 77 -2.93 -22.05 -12.09
N LYS A 78 -4.26 -22.11 -12.09
CA LYS A 78 -5.10 -21.16 -12.83
C LYS A 78 -5.06 -19.76 -12.21
N ALA A 79 -4.88 -19.68 -10.90
CA ALA A 79 -4.80 -18.43 -10.15
C ALA A 79 -3.81 -18.56 -9.00
N HIS A 80 -3.12 -17.46 -8.70
CA HIS A 80 -2.19 -17.32 -7.60
C HIS A 80 -2.72 -16.31 -6.59
N LEU A 81 -2.84 -16.75 -5.34
CA LEU A 81 -3.33 -15.95 -4.22
C LEU A 81 -2.17 -15.67 -3.28
N PHE A 82 -1.93 -14.39 -2.99
CA PHE A 82 -0.83 -13.98 -2.11
C PHE A 82 -1.20 -12.70 -1.37
N SER A 83 -0.97 -12.68 -0.05
CA SER A 83 -1.11 -11.48 0.77
C SER A 83 0.26 -10.94 1.14
N SER A 84 0.50 -9.66 0.86
CA SER A 84 1.71 -8.94 1.22
C SER A 84 1.40 -7.95 2.33
N TYR A 85 1.91 -8.19 3.54
CA TYR A 85 1.93 -7.20 4.61
C TYR A 85 3.33 -6.60 4.77
N GLN A 86 3.40 -5.29 4.92
CA GLN A 86 4.63 -4.59 5.30
C GLN A 86 4.31 -3.44 6.25
N GLY A 87 5.23 -3.16 7.17
CA GLY A 87 5.11 -2.01 8.06
C GLY A 87 6.42 -1.65 8.73
N GLY A 88 6.54 -0.39 9.15
CA GLY A 88 7.75 0.15 9.74
C GLY A 88 7.54 1.55 10.33
N VAL A 89 8.47 1.98 11.19
CA VAL A 89 8.43 3.31 11.81
C VAL A 89 9.28 4.29 10.99
N PHE A 90 8.68 5.43 10.63
CA PHE A 90 9.34 6.49 9.86
C PHE A 90 9.19 7.83 10.57
N LEU A 91 10.23 8.67 10.49
CA LEU A 91 10.12 10.08 10.85
C LEU A 91 9.55 10.83 9.64
N LEU A 92 8.35 11.38 9.80
CA LEU A 92 7.61 12.05 8.73
C LEU A 92 7.37 13.51 9.11
N ALA A 93 7.43 14.40 8.13
CA ALA A 93 7.08 15.81 8.30
C ALA A 93 5.64 16.08 7.90
N ALA A 94 5.03 17.11 8.47
CA ALA A 94 3.74 17.61 8.01
C ALA A 94 3.76 17.91 6.49
N GLY A 95 2.71 17.51 5.78
CA GLY A 95 2.60 17.63 4.33
C GLY A 95 3.32 16.54 3.53
N ASN A 96 4.11 15.67 4.17
CA ASN A 96 4.56 14.43 3.52
C ASN A 96 3.36 13.58 3.12
N LYS A 97 3.51 12.82 2.04
CA LYS A 97 2.45 11.99 1.50
C LYS A 97 2.89 10.55 1.38
N LEU A 98 2.05 9.62 1.80
CA LEU A 98 2.27 8.18 1.66
C LEU A 98 1.34 7.63 0.59
N SER A 99 1.84 6.76 -0.28
CA SER A 99 1.01 6.07 -1.26
C SER A 99 1.46 4.64 -1.50
N VAL A 100 0.50 3.79 -1.89
CA VAL A 100 0.75 2.37 -2.18
C VAL A 100 0.91 2.17 -3.67
N GLY A 101 1.99 1.52 -4.08
CA GLY A 101 2.26 1.12 -5.46
C GLY A 101 2.26 -0.39 -5.64
N VAL A 102 2.02 -0.80 -6.88
CA VAL A 102 2.26 -2.18 -7.33
C VAL A 102 3.10 -2.18 -8.60
N SER A 103 3.58 -3.35 -9.02
CA SER A 103 4.20 -3.54 -10.34
C SER A 103 3.32 -2.97 -11.46
N GLU A 104 3.96 -2.38 -12.47
CA GLU A 104 3.26 -1.75 -13.59
C GLU A 104 2.32 -2.75 -14.29
N GLY A 105 1.10 -2.30 -14.61
CA GLY A 105 0.08 -3.15 -15.26
C GLY A 105 -0.44 -4.31 -14.39
N GLN A 106 -0.37 -4.20 -13.06
CA GLN A 106 -0.87 -5.22 -12.13
C GLN A 106 -1.85 -4.69 -11.06
N SER A 107 -2.36 -3.47 -11.19
CA SER A 107 -3.36 -2.95 -10.25
C SER A 107 -4.69 -3.72 -10.27
N ASP A 108 -5.02 -4.32 -11.41
CA ASP A 108 -6.16 -5.20 -11.64
C ASP A 108 -6.07 -6.53 -10.86
N THR A 109 -4.85 -6.95 -10.51
CA THR A 109 -4.63 -8.16 -9.70
C THR A 109 -4.87 -7.94 -8.20
N VAL A 110 -5.09 -6.70 -7.76
CA VAL A 110 -5.27 -6.39 -6.34
C VAL A 110 -6.76 -6.42 -5.98
N ALA A 111 -7.12 -7.29 -5.04
CA ALA A 111 -8.46 -7.33 -4.49
C ALA A 111 -8.64 -6.21 -3.46
N MET A 112 -9.47 -5.22 -3.77
CA MET A 112 -9.71 -4.01 -2.94
C MET A 112 -10.79 -4.21 -1.86
N GLY A 113 -11.12 -5.45 -1.50
CA GLY A 113 -12.04 -5.72 -0.40
C GLY A 113 -11.45 -5.22 0.92
N GLU A 114 -12.30 -4.67 1.79
CA GLU A 114 -11.90 -3.99 3.04
C GLU A 114 -11.00 -4.83 3.95
N SER A 115 -11.28 -6.13 4.09
CA SER A 115 -10.46 -7.06 4.89
C SER A 115 -9.22 -7.59 4.16
N ALA A 116 -9.11 -7.33 2.85
CA ALA A 116 -8.10 -7.93 1.98
C ALA A 116 -6.93 -6.97 1.73
N SER A 117 -7.24 -5.74 1.33
CA SER A 117 -6.24 -4.71 1.03
C SER A 117 -6.57 -3.41 1.74
N PHE A 118 -5.61 -2.90 2.50
CA PHE A 118 -5.73 -1.69 3.31
C PHE A 118 -4.34 -1.10 3.55
N PHE A 119 -4.27 0.21 3.81
CA PHE A 119 -3.03 0.82 4.31
C PHE A 119 -3.36 2.02 5.18
N GLY A 120 -2.45 2.31 6.11
CA GLY A 120 -2.64 3.39 7.06
C GLY A 120 -1.37 3.74 7.80
N ALA A 121 -1.52 4.71 8.70
CA ALA A 121 -0.46 5.10 9.61
C ALA A 121 -1.05 5.60 10.93
N PHE A 122 -0.28 5.53 12.01
CA PHE A 122 -0.58 6.22 13.26
C PHE A 122 0.70 6.78 13.86
N MET A 123 0.59 7.92 14.53
CA MET A 123 1.69 8.54 15.25
C MET A 123 1.99 7.74 16.53
N ILE A 124 3.28 7.56 16.84
CA ILE A 124 3.77 6.94 18.08
C ILE A 124 4.29 7.97 19.07
#